data_AF-A0A8J5TIR4-F1
#
_entry.id   AF-A0A8J5TIR4-F1
#
_cell.length_a   1.000
_cell.length_b   1.000
_cell.length_c   1.000
_cell.angle_alpha   90.00
_cell.angle_beta   90.00
_cell.angle_gamma   90.00
#
_symmetry.space_group_name_H-M   'P 1'
#
loop_
_entity.id
_entity.type
_entity.pdbx_description
1 polymer ?
#
loop_
_entity_poly.entity_id
_entity_poly.type
_entity_poly.pdbx_seq_one_letter_code
_entity_poly.pdbx_strand_id
1 'polypeptide(L)'
;MDVRVGKPNIEEGMNIVILIQEQLSKNRMIVEEDKKGGLTCQVTSSSTQEKSRTNVIIKNGKYYLKHNTLTEGVPSVLCLKL
;
A
#
# COMPACT_ATOMS: atom_id res chain seq x y z
N MET A 1 6.81 -16.96 -15.09
CA MET A 1 7.49 -15.84 -15.77
C MET A 1 6.86 -15.73 -17.14
N ASP A 2 5.83 -14.90 -17.29
CA ASP A 2 5.14 -14.72 -18.56
C ASP A 2 5.59 -13.40 -19.19
N VAL A 3 6.17 -13.48 -20.38
CA VAL A 3 6.51 -12.30 -21.20
C VAL A 3 5.35 -12.08 -22.15
N ARG A 4 4.63 -10.96 -22.01
CA ARG A 4 3.70 -10.50 -23.03
C ARG A 4 4.34 -9.35 -23.79
N VAL A 5 4.44 -9.52 -25.10
CA VAL A 5 4.89 -8.46 -26.03
C VAL A 5 3.76 -7.43 -26.12
N GLY A 6 4.02 -6.19 -25.71
CA GLY A 6 3.11 -5.08 -25.91
C GLY A 6 3.13 -4.65 -27.39
N LYS A 7 1.97 -4.31 -27.96
CA LYS A 7 1.91 -3.76 -29.33
C LYS A 7 2.61 -2.39 -29.35
N PRO A 8 3.55 -2.14 -30.28
CA PRO A 8 4.21 -0.84 -30.38
C PRO A 8 3.23 0.21 -30.92
N ASN A 9 3.41 1.46 -30.49
CA ASN A 9 2.88 2.60 -31.22
C ASN A 9 3.66 2.71 -32.53
N ILE A 10 2.93 2.88 -33.63
CA ILE A 10 3.29 2.53 -35.02
C ILE A 10 4.42 3.38 -35.65
N GLU A 11 5.06 4.30 -34.93
CA GLU A 11 5.95 5.29 -35.56
C GLU A 11 7.45 4.93 -35.58
N GLU A 12 7.93 4.01 -34.75
CA GLU A 12 9.30 3.48 -34.86
C GLU A 12 9.25 1.95 -34.73
N GLY A 13 9.77 1.21 -35.72
CA GLY A 13 9.64 -0.24 -35.86
C GLY A 13 10.36 -1.10 -34.80
N MET A 14 10.38 -0.67 -33.54
CA MET A 14 11.03 -1.33 -32.43
C MET A 14 10.03 -2.11 -31.59
N ASN A 15 10.30 -3.41 -31.41
CA ASN A 15 9.52 -4.25 -30.50
C ASN A 15 9.91 -3.93 -29.06
N ILE A 16 8.95 -3.45 -28.27
CA ILE A 16 9.17 -3.16 -26.85
C ILE A 16 8.78 -4.41 -26.04
N VAL A 17 9.76 -4.97 -25.35
CA VAL A 17 9.54 -6.04 -24.37
C VAL A 17 9.31 -5.41 -23.00
N ILE A 18 8.12 -5.60 -22.44
CA ILE A 18 7.79 -5.16 -21.08
C ILE A 18 7.73 -6.38 -20.18
N LEU A 19 8.51 -6.37 -19.10
CA LEU A 19 8.44 -7.41 -18.08
C LEU A 19 7.16 -7.25 -17.27
N ILE A 20 6.35 -8.31 -17.19
CA ILE A 20 5.21 -8.33 -16.28
C ILE A 20 5.76 -8.37 -14.86
N GLN A 21 5.47 -7.33 -14.10
CA GLN A 21 5.75 -7.29 -12.66
C GLN A 21 4.50 -7.67 -11.88
N GLU A 22 4.67 -8.53 -10.89
CA GLU A 22 3.61 -8.81 -9.92
C GLU A 22 3.26 -7.52 -9.18
N GLN A 23 1.98 -7.14 -9.20
CA GLN A 23 1.51 -5.96 -8.50
C GLN A 23 1.10 -6.31 -7.08
N LEU A 24 1.48 -5.45 -6.13
CA LEU A 24 1.01 -5.55 -4.76
C LEU A 24 -0.52 -5.44 -4.72
N SER A 25 -1.15 -6.26 -3.88
CA SER A 25 -2.59 -6.22 -3.64
C SER A 25 -2.99 -4.85 -3.10
N LYS A 26 -3.63 -4.05 -3.95
CA LYS A 26 -4.24 -2.77 -3.56
C LYS A 26 -5.53 -3.05 -2.79
N ASN A 27 -5.86 -2.21 -1.82
CA ASN A 27 -7.10 -2.28 -1.02
C ASN A 27 -7.28 -3.60 -0.23
N ARG A 28 -6.17 -4.24 0.16
CA ARG A 28 -6.17 -5.41 1.05
C ARG A 28 -5.63 -5.01 2.42
N MET A 29 -6.29 -5.51 3.49
CA MET A 29 -5.73 -5.49 4.83
C MET A 29 -4.64 -6.54 4.95
N ILE A 30 -3.43 -6.08 5.24
CA ILE A 30 -2.25 -6.91 5.49
C ILE A 30 -2.01 -6.88 6.99
N VAL A 31 -2.19 -8.03 7.64
CA VAL A 31 -1.98 -8.17 9.09
C VAL A 31 -0.71 -8.96 9.30
N GLU A 32 0.22 -8.36 10.02
CA GLU A 32 1.56 -8.91 10.27
C GLU A 32 1.98 -8.64 11.71
N GLU A 33 2.83 -9.53 12.23
CA GLU A 33 3.50 -9.32 13.50
C GLU A 33 4.80 -8.53 13.26
N ASP A 34 4.93 -7.37 13.92
CA ASP A 34 6.15 -6.56 13.88
C ASP A 34 7.31 -7.33 14.55
N LYS A 35 8.54 -6.93 14.25
CA LYS A 35 9.77 -7.52 14.83
C LYS A 35 9.82 -7.48 16.36
N LYS A 36 8.96 -6.67 16.98
CA LYS A 36 8.81 -6.53 18.44
C LYS A 36 7.71 -7.41 19.03
N GLY A 37 7.11 -8.31 18.24
CA GLY A 37 5.99 -9.17 18.65
C GLY A 37 4.65 -8.44 18.72
N GLY A 38 4.55 -7.24 18.14
CA GLY A 38 3.34 -6.43 18.16
C GLY A 38 2.50 -6.67 16.90
N LEU A 39 1.20 -6.89 17.03
CA LEU A 39 0.32 -6.97 15.87
C LEU A 39 0.21 -5.61 15.18
N THR A 40 0.35 -5.64 13.85
CA THR A 40 0.21 -4.47 12.99
C THR A 40 -0.71 -4.79 11.82
N CYS A 41 -1.47 -3.80 11.38
CA CYS A 41 -2.32 -3.91 10.20
C CYS A 41 -2.00 -2.76 9.26
N GLN A 42 -1.76 -3.06 7.99
CA GLN A 42 -1.52 -2.08 6.94
C GLN A 42 -2.56 -2.21 5.84
N VAL A 43 -3.05 -1.07 5.38
CA VAL A 43 -3.88 -0.94 4.18
C VAL A 43 -3.21 0.05 3.25
N THR A 44 -2.92 -0.39 2.03
CA THR A 44 -2.50 0.51 0.95
C THR A 44 -3.67 0.72 -0.01
N SER A 45 -4.22 1.92 0.02
CA SER A 45 -5.29 2.37 -0.86
C SER A 45 -4.69 3.11 -2.04
N SER A 46 -5.12 2.79 -3.26
CA SER A 46 -4.67 3.53 -4.45
C SER A 46 -5.87 3.90 -5.32
N SER A 47 -6.10 5.20 -5.49
CA SER A 47 -7.00 5.74 -6.50
C SER A 47 -6.19 6.11 -7.76
N THR A 48 -6.87 6.57 -8.80
CA THR A 48 -6.24 7.10 -10.02
C THR A 48 -5.37 8.32 -9.74
N GLN A 49 -5.68 9.07 -8.67
CA GLN A 49 -5.04 10.34 -8.33
C GLN A 49 -3.98 10.18 -7.24
N GLU A 50 -4.26 9.39 -6.21
CA GLU A 50 -3.39 9.32 -5.04
C GLU A 50 -3.26 7.91 -4.46
N LYS A 51 -2.10 7.65 -3.86
CA LYS A 51 -1.84 6.45 -3.07
C LYS A 51 -1.76 6.85 -1.60
N SER A 52 -2.60 6.23 -0.78
CA SER A 52 -2.58 6.35 0.67
C SER A 52 -2.10 5.05 1.29
N ARG A 53 -1.36 5.19 2.39
CA ARG A 53 -0.93 4.08 3.22
C ARG A 53 -1.34 4.38 4.65
N THR A 54 -2.15 3.49 5.22
CA THR A 54 -2.62 3.56 6.60
C THR A 54 -2.12 2.34 7.35
N ASN A 55 -1.46 2.59 8.48
CA ASN A 55 -0.97 1.56 9.38
C ASN A 55 -1.61 1.72 10.75
N VAL A 56 -2.15 0.64 11.29
CA VAL A 56 -2.61 0.54 12.67
C VAL A 56 -1.58 -0.25 13.46
N ILE A 57 -1.11 0.33 14.56
CA ILE A 57 -0.12 -0.27 15.45
C ILE A 57 -0.65 -0.26 16.88
N ILE A 58 -0.26 -1.28 17.66
CA ILE A 58 -0.57 -1.35 19.08
C ILE A 58 0.65 -0.86 19.86
N LYS A 59 0.48 0.18 20.68
CA LYS A 59 1.50 0.68 21.61
C LYS A 59 0.89 0.79 23.00
N ASN A 60 1.52 0.16 24.00
CA ASN A 60 1.08 0.16 25.40
C ASN A 60 -0.43 -0.19 25.56
N GLY A 61 -0.91 -1.18 24.79
CA GLY A 61 -2.31 -1.61 24.81
C GLY A 61 -3.30 -0.66 24.12
N LYS A 62 -2.84 0.42 23.48
CA LYS A 62 -3.68 1.38 22.75
C LYS A 62 -3.40 1.30 21.25
N TYR A 63 -4.47 1.46 20.45
CA TYR A 63 -4.38 1.51 19.00
C TYR A 63 -3.99 2.92 18.53
N TYR A 64 -2.95 2.99 17.71
CA TYR A 64 -2.51 4.20 17.05
C TYR A 64 -2.59 4.00 15.54
N LEU A 65 -3.14 5.00 14.87
CA LEU A 65 -3.23 5.09 13.42
C LEU A 65 -2.11 6.00 12.90
N LYS A 66 -1.34 5.49 11.97
CA LYS A 66 -0.33 6.22 11.21
C LYS A 66 -0.79 6.28 9.76
N HIS A 67 -0.94 7.49 9.24
CA HIS A 67 -1.28 7.72 7.83
C HIS A 67 -0.13 8.47 7.17
N ASN A 68 0.08 8.27 5.87
CA ASN A 68 1.21 8.88 5.17
C ASN A 68 1.19 10.42 5.15
N THR A 69 0.02 11.05 5.30
CA THR A 69 -0.11 12.51 5.40
C THR A 69 0.01 13.05 6.83
N LEU A 70 0.02 12.16 7.84
CA LEU A 70 0.13 12.54 9.24
C LEU A 70 1.59 12.39 9.68
N THR A 71 2.18 13.48 10.19
CA THR A 71 3.55 13.49 10.71
C THR A 71 3.69 12.61 11.94
N GLU A 72 2.64 12.55 12.76
CA GLU A 72 2.58 11.80 14.01
C GLU A 72 1.46 10.76 13.98
N GLY A 73 1.64 9.68 14.74
CA GLY A 73 0.61 8.67 14.92
C GLY A 73 -0.47 9.18 15.86
N VAL A 74 -1.72 9.14 15.41
CA VAL A 74 -2.89 9.63 16.15
C VAL A 74 -3.60 8.44 16.79
N PRO A 75 -4.15 8.55 18.02
CA PRO A 75 -4.97 7.49 18.59
C PRO A 75 -6.14 7.14 17.65
N SER A 76 -6.34 5.86 17.34
CA SER A 76 -7.36 5.42 16.36
C SER A 76 -8.77 5.86 16.74
N VAL A 77 -9.06 5.99 18.03
CA VAL A 77 -10.35 6.45 18.56
C VAL A 77 -10.67 7.88 18.12
N LEU A 78 -9.67 8.75 17.96
CA LEU A 78 -9.88 10.13 17.52
C LEU A 78 -10.36 10.17 16.07
N CYS A 79 -9.80 9.31 15.21
CA CYS A 79 -10.21 9.20 13.81
C CYS A 79 -11.62 8.61 13.64
N LEU A 80 -12.07 7.76 14.58
CA LEU A 80 -13.42 7.17 14.59
C LEU A 80 -14.49 8.09 15.17
N LYS A 81 -14.08 9.14 15.90
CA LYS A 81 -14.99 10.08 16.57
C LYS A 81 -15.38 11.27 15.66
N LEU A 82 -14.57 11.55 14.64
CA LEU A 82 -14.84 12.56 13.60
C LEU A 82 -16.05 12.18 12.76
#